data_AF-H3GQ88-F1
#
_entry.id   AF-H3GQ88-F1
#
_cell.length_a   1.000
_cell.length_b   1.000
_cell.length_c   1.000
_cell.angle_alpha   90.00
_cell.angle_beta   90.00
_cell.angle_gamma   90.00
#
_symmetry.space_group_name_H-M   'P 1'
#
loop_
_entity.id
_entity.type
_entity.pdbx_description
1 polymer ?
#
loop_
_entity_poly.entity_id
_entity_poly.type
_entity_poly.pdbx_seq_one_letter_code
_entity_poly.pdbx_strand_id
1 'polypeptide(L)'
;MVASKTSAGQRAERIKRAAVKQSAEEDANQKVLQHYAKTVYFNDMWVSFLSKMAALVVLMSFVEVQRMRQSPRGLGFIAGFEALSVVLAVSTALFIRRWLNPLLAFKVAFAFSLLQSFWFVASYYARFMELPRQAGDLLAEQLPFGAVYFVVCWASDRFMMRSQDVAKQTADDLREVLKGKAA
;
A
#
# COMPACT_ATOMS: atom_id res chain seq x y z
N MET A 1 65.47 -16.83 -20.91
CA MET A 1 64.78 -16.22 -22.07
C MET A 1 63.38 -15.81 -21.64
N VAL A 2 63.15 -14.51 -21.46
CA VAL A 2 61.84 -13.97 -21.06
C VAL A 2 61.03 -13.77 -22.33
N ALA A 3 59.93 -14.52 -22.48
CA ALA A 3 59.02 -14.38 -23.60
C ALA A 3 58.43 -12.96 -23.61
N SER A 4 58.92 -12.14 -24.55
CA SER A 4 58.39 -10.83 -24.88
C SER A 4 56.90 -10.97 -25.19
N LYS A 5 56.03 -10.47 -24.29
CA LYS A 5 54.60 -10.34 -24.55
C LYS A 5 54.44 -9.33 -25.69
N THR A 6 54.11 -9.81 -26.87
CA THR A 6 53.87 -8.98 -28.06
C THR A 6 52.76 -7.96 -27.77
N SER A 7 52.93 -6.74 -28.28
CA SER A 7 51.96 -5.63 -28.21
C SER A 7 50.53 -6.06 -28.57
N ALA A 8 50.38 -6.99 -29.52
CA ALA A 8 49.11 -7.60 -29.91
C ALA A 8 48.45 -8.44 -28.80
N GLY A 9 49.23 -9.20 -28.02
CA GLY A 9 48.73 -9.99 -26.88
C GLY A 9 48.25 -9.12 -25.72
N GLN A 10 48.95 -8.03 -25.43
CA GLN A 10 48.50 -7.04 -24.44
C GLN A 10 47.24 -6.30 -24.91
N ARG A 11 47.10 -6.02 -26.21
CA ARG A 11 45.92 -5.39 -26.79
C ARG A 11 44.70 -6.32 -26.75
N ALA A 12 44.89 -7.60 -27.06
CA ALA A 12 43.84 -8.62 -26.95
C ALA A 12 43.40 -8.85 -25.49
N GLU A 13 44.32 -8.84 -24.52
CA GLU A 13 43.98 -8.88 -23.09
C GLU A 13 43.18 -7.65 -22.64
N ARG A 14 43.53 -6.45 -23.11
CA ARG A 14 42.76 -5.22 -22.81
C ARG A 14 41.36 -5.27 -23.41
N ILE A 15 41.21 -5.74 -24.63
CA ILE A 15 39.90 -5.89 -25.29
C ILE A 15 39.04 -6.92 -24.55
N LYS A 16 39.60 -8.07 -24.15
CA LYS A 16 38.89 -9.05 -23.33
C LYS A 16 38.46 -8.48 -21.97
N ARG A 17 39.34 -7.74 -21.28
CA ARG A 17 39.00 -7.11 -19.99
C ARG A 17 37.94 -6.01 -20.16
N ALA A 18 37.95 -5.27 -21.27
CA ALA A 18 36.93 -4.27 -21.58
C ALA A 18 35.57 -4.92 -21.88
N ALA A 19 35.55 -6.01 -22.68
CA ALA A 19 34.34 -6.76 -22.97
C ALA A 19 33.72 -7.42 -21.72
N VAL A 20 34.54 -7.96 -20.81
CA VAL A 20 34.07 -8.49 -19.53
C VAL A 20 33.52 -7.40 -18.62
N LYS A 21 34.12 -6.20 -18.62
CA LYS A 21 33.58 -5.04 -17.89
C LYS A 21 32.25 -4.57 -18.45
N GLN A 22 32.11 -4.47 -19.78
CA GLN A 22 30.84 -4.13 -20.43
C GLN A 22 29.76 -5.18 -20.15
N SER A 23 30.10 -6.47 -20.24
CA SER A 23 29.18 -7.56 -19.88
C SER A 23 28.76 -7.51 -18.40
N ALA A 24 29.69 -7.23 -17.48
CA ALA A 24 29.37 -7.09 -16.07
C ALA A 24 28.50 -5.86 -15.77
N GLU A 25 28.68 -4.76 -16.52
CA GLU A 25 27.86 -3.56 -16.45
C GLU A 25 26.46 -3.79 -17.02
N GLU A 26 26.33 -4.51 -18.14
CA GLU A 26 25.04 -4.93 -18.71
C GLU A 26 24.27 -5.85 -17.77
N ASP A 27 24.92 -6.85 -17.17
CA ASP A 27 24.32 -7.76 -16.18
C ASP A 27 23.86 -7.01 -14.92
N ALA A 28 24.64 -6.03 -14.45
CA ALA A 28 24.26 -5.19 -13.32
C ALA A 28 23.02 -4.34 -13.66
N ASN A 29 22.98 -3.77 -14.86
CA ASN A 29 21.85 -2.97 -15.34
C ASN A 29 20.59 -3.83 -15.47
N GLN A 30 20.72 -5.05 -15.99
CA GLN A 30 19.63 -5.99 -16.12
C GLN A 30 19.09 -6.43 -14.75
N LYS A 31 19.97 -6.65 -13.75
CA LYS A 31 19.56 -6.94 -12.37
C LYS A 31 18.81 -5.78 -11.72
N VAL A 32 19.26 -4.54 -11.90
CA VAL A 32 18.56 -3.36 -11.34
C VAL A 32 17.20 -3.15 -12.00
N LEU A 33 17.10 -3.30 -13.32
CA LEU A 33 15.81 -3.27 -14.02
C LEU A 33 14.87 -4.40 -13.57
N GLN A 34 15.40 -5.61 -13.35
CA GLN A 34 14.63 -6.72 -12.79
C GLN A 34 14.16 -6.44 -11.36
N HIS A 35 15.00 -5.85 -10.50
CA HIS A 35 14.61 -5.48 -9.14
C HIS A 35 13.54 -4.39 -9.13
N TYR A 36 13.70 -3.36 -9.97
CA TYR A 36 12.68 -2.33 -10.14
C TYR A 36 11.34 -2.91 -10.64
N ALA A 37 11.38 -3.75 -11.68
CA ALA A 37 10.19 -4.42 -12.20
C ALA A 37 9.50 -5.32 -11.16
N LYS A 38 10.29 -6.07 -10.36
CA LYS A 38 9.76 -6.88 -9.24
C LYS A 38 9.09 -6.01 -8.17
N THR A 39 9.69 -4.88 -7.80
CA THR A 39 9.12 -3.96 -6.82
C THR A 39 7.82 -3.33 -7.33
N VAL A 40 7.75 -2.96 -8.61
CA VAL A 40 6.52 -2.45 -9.23
C VAL A 40 5.44 -3.53 -9.28
N TYR A 41 5.79 -4.74 -9.71
CA TYR A 41 4.85 -5.87 -9.77
C TYR A 41 4.30 -6.25 -8.38
N PHE A 42 5.18 -6.32 -7.37
CA PHE A 42 4.76 -6.57 -6.00
C PHE A 42 3.82 -5.47 -5.49
N ASN A 43 4.11 -4.21 -5.81
CA ASN A 43 3.24 -3.10 -5.43
C ASN A 43 1.84 -3.23 -6.06
N ASP A 44 1.77 -3.53 -7.35
CA ASP A 44 0.50 -3.69 -8.06
C ASP A 44 -0.32 -4.89 -7.53
N MET A 45 0.33 -6.03 -7.28
CA MET A 45 -0.30 -7.20 -6.67
C MET A 45 -0.89 -6.88 -5.29
N TRP A 46 -0.15 -6.12 -4.48
CA TRP A 46 -0.58 -5.74 -3.14
C TRP A 46 -1.69 -4.69 -3.15
N VAL A 47 -1.63 -3.72 -4.06
CA VAL A 47 -2.74 -2.78 -4.34
C VAL A 47 -4.01 -3.54 -4.72
N SER A 48 -3.89 -4.56 -5.57
CA SER A 48 -5.01 -5.43 -5.96
C SER A 48 -5.56 -6.21 -4.76
N PHE A 49 -4.68 -6.79 -3.93
CA PHE A 49 -5.07 -7.48 -2.70
C PHE A 49 -5.81 -6.55 -1.73
N LEU A 50 -5.23 -5.41 -1.38
CA LEU A 50 -5.83 -4.43 -0.48
C LEU A 50 -7.16 -3.91 -1.01
N SER A 51 -7.28 -3.68 -2.32
CA SER A 51 -8.54 -3.26 -2.94
C SER A 51 -9.63 -4.32 -2.79
N LYS A 52 -9.28 -5.62 -2.87
CA LYS A 52 -10.26 -6.72 -2.69
C LYS A 52 -10.69 -6.88 -1.24
N MET A 53 -9.84 -6.53 -0.28
CA MET A 53 -10.22 -6.51 1.14
C MET A 53 -11.38 -5.55 1.43
N ALA A 54 -11.62 -4.53 0.59
CA ALA A 54 -12.82 -3.69 0.70
C ALA A 54 -14.11 -4.53 0.62
N ALA A 55 -14.15 -5.57 -0.21
CA ALA A 55 -15.30 -6.46 -0.32
C ALA A 55 -15.57 -7.22 0.99
N LEU A 56 -14.51 -7.59 1.73
CA LEU A 56 -14.66 -8.21 3.05
C LEU A 56 -15.22 -7.22 4.08
N VAL A 57 -14.77 -5.96 4.05
CA VAL A 57 -15.36 -4.92 4.91
C VAL A 57 -16.84 -4.74 4.61
N VAL A 58 -17.23 -4.67 3.33
CA VAL A 58 -18.64 -4.59 2.93
C VAL A 58 -19.42 -5.82 3.39
N LEU A 59 -18.85 -7.02 3.25
CA LEU A 59 -19.49 -8.26 3.69
C LEU A 59 -19.71 -8.27 5.21
N MET A 60 -18.69 -7.91 5.99
CA MET A 60 -18.79 -7.83 7.45
C MET A 60 -19.84 -6.80 7.87
N SER A 61 -19.83 -5.62 7.26
CA SER A 61 -20.84 -4.58 7.49
C SER A 61 -22.25 -5.05 7.14
N PHE A 62 -22.41 -5.84 6.06
CA PHE A 62 -23.70 -6.43 5.71
C PHE A 62 -24.16 -7.46 6.75
N VAL A 63 -23.26 -8.35 7.20
CA VAL A 63 -23.58 -9.36 8.23
C VAL A 63 -24.02 -8.70 9.53
N GLU A 64 -23.32 -7.65 9.97
CA GLU A 64 -23.70 -6.88 11.16
C GLU A 64 -25.10 -6.27 11.00
N VAL A 65 -25.40 -5.65 9.86
CA VAL A 65 -26.74 -5.10 9.59
C VAL A 65 -27.82 -6.19 9.58
N GLN A 66 -27.54 -7.37 9.03
CA GLN A 66 -28.49 -8.50 9.05
C GLN A 66 -28.73 -9.03 10.46
N ARG A 67 -27.67 -9.18 11.27
CA ARG A 67 -27.77 -9.57 12.68
C ARG A 67 -28.64 -8.59 13.46
N MET A 68 -28.60 -7.30 13.11
CA MET A 68 -29.43 -6.28 13.74
C MET A 68 -30.89 -6.30 13.29
N ARG A 69 -31.19 -6.68 12.04
CA ARG A 69 -32.58 -6.88 11.60
C ARG A 69 -33.31 -7.96 12.40
N GLN A 70 -32.58 -8.94 12.89
CA GLN A 70 -33.10 -10.02 13.73
C GLN A 70 -33.13 -9.65 15.22
N SER A 71 -32.54 -8.51 15.60
CA SER A 71 -32.50 -8.01 16.97
C SER A 71 -33.73 -7.17 17.27
N PRO A 72 -34.33 -7.29 18.48
CA PRO A 72 -35.48 -6.48 18.90
C PRO A 72 -35.19 -4.97 19.01
N ARG A 73 -33.93 -4.55 18.80
CA ARG A 73 -33.47 -3.14 18.90
C ARG A 73 -33.62 -2.33 17.60
N GLY A 74 -33.98 -2.96 16.49
CA GLY A 74 -34.25 -2.27 15.20
C GLY A 74 -33.00 -1.84 14.42
N LEU A 75 -33.23 -1.16 13.28
CA LEU A 75 -32.26 -0.80 12.23
C LEU A 75 -31.54 0.55 12.43
N GLY A 76 -31.59 1.16 13.63
CA GLY A 76 -31.25 2.58 13.85
C GLY A 76 -29.77 2.99 13.62
N PHE A 77 -29.22 3.76 14.55
CA PHE A 77 -27.88 4.38 14.47
C PHE A 77 -26.73 3.42 14.09
N ILE A 78 -26.87 2.14 14.41
CA ILE A 78 -25.88 1.13 14.10
C ILE A 78 -25.78 0.84 12.59
N ALA A 79 -26.90 0.87 11.86
CA ALA A 79 -26.86 0.76 10.40
C ALA A 79 -26.14 1.96 9.76
N GLY A 80 -26.22 3.14 10.39
CA GLY A 80 -25.44 4.32 10.00
C GLY A 80 -23.94 4.13 10.19
N PHE A 81 -23.53 3.49 11.29
CA PHE A 81 -22.13 3.13 11.54
C PHE A 81 -21.59 2.14 10.50
N GLU A 82 -22.39 1.14 10.10
CA GLU A 82 -21.99 0.20 9.05
C GLU A 82 -22.02 0.81 7.65
N ALA A 83 -22.97 1.70 7.36
CA ALA A 83 -22.96 2.48 6.13
C ALA A 83 -21.68 3.32 6.02
N LEU A 84 -21.23 3.92 7.14
CA LEU A 84 -19.97 4.63 7.21
C LEU A 84 -18.77 3.72 6.92
N SER A 85 -18.77 2.48 7.44
CA SER A 85 -17.75 1.47 7.11
C SER A 85 -17.68 1.17 5.61
N VAL A 86 -18.83 1.02 4.95
CA VAL A 86 -18.91 0.75 3.51
C VAL A 86 -18.41 1.94 2.69
N VAL A 87 -18.83 3.16 3.04
CA VAL A 87 -18.36 4.40 2.37
C VAL A 87 -16.85 4.54 2.52
N LEU A 88 -16.32 4.23 3.71
CA LEU A 88 -14.88 4.19 3.97
C LEU A 88 -14.17 3.17 3.10
N ALA A 89 -14.70 1.95 3.00
CA ALA A 89 -14.11 0.88 2.21
C ALA A 89 -14.04 1.25 0.72
N VAL A 90 -15.13 1.79 0.16
CA VAL A 90 -15.18 2.24 -1.23
C VAL A 90 -14.23 3.41 -1.47
N SER A 91 -14.26 4.43 -0.59
CA SER A 91 -13.38 5.59 -0.71
C SER A 91 -11.90 5.21 -0.61
N THR A 92 -11.57 4.27 0.27
CA THR A 92 -10.21 3.73 0.43
C THR A 92 -9.79 2.95 -0.81
N ALA A 93 -10.66 2.09 -1.36
CA ALA A 93 -10.35 1.36 -2.59
C ALA A 93 -10.11 2.31 -3.78
N LEU A 94 -10.90 3.39 -3.90
CA LEU A 94 -10.70 4.43 -4.91
C LEU A 94 -9.37 5.17 -4.72
N PHE A 95 -9.00 5.47 -3.48
CA PHE A 95 -7.72 6.08 -3.12
C PHE A 95 -6.53 5.20 -3.56
N ILE A 96 -6.52 3.91 -3.19
CA ILE A 96 -5.41 3.00 -3.51
C ILE A 96 -5.31 2.77 -5.03
N ARG A 97 -6.45 2.58 -5.72
CA ARG A 97 -6.46 2.37 -7.18
C ARG A 97 -6.15 3.62 -8.00
N ARG A 98 -6.12 4.81 -7.36
CA ARG A 98 -5.87 6.11 -8.00
C ARG A 98 -6.80 6.40 -9.20
N TRP A 99 -8.01 5.85 -9.21
CA TRP A 99 -8.96 5.96 -10.33
C TRP A 99 -9.60 7.36 -10.47
N LEU A 100 -9.92 8.01 -9.36
CA LEU A 100 -10.58 9.32 -9.31
C LEU A 100 -9.94 10.16 -8.23
N ASN A 101 -9.42 11.35 -8.59
CA ASN A 101 -8.80 12.36 -7.70
C ASN A 101 -8.37 11.78 -6.34
N PRO A 102 -7.23 11.06 -6.26
CA PRO A 102 -6.88 10.26 -5.09
C PRO A 102 -6.80 11.08 -3.80
N LEU A 103 -6.47 12.38 -3.91
CA LEU A 103 -6.48 13.32 -2.80
C LEU A 103 -7.88 13.55 -2.22
N LEU A 104 -8.92 13.60 -3.06
CA LEU A 104 -10.30 13.77 -2.61
C LEU A 104 -10.79 12.49 -1.95
N ALA A 105 -10.55 11.33 -2.58
CA ALA A 105 -10.88 10.03 -1.99
C ALA A 105 -10.19 9.83 -0.63
N PHE A 106 -8.92 10.22 -0.52
CA PHE A 106 -8.18 10.23 0.75
C PHE A 106 -8.83 11.16 1.78
N LYS A 107 -9.16 12.41 1.42
CA LYS A 107 -9.78 13.36 2.36
C LYS A 107 -11.11 12.85 2.90
N VAL A 108 -11.94 12.27 2.03
CA VAL A 108 -13.22 11.68 2.40
C VAL A 108 -13.01 10.49 3.35
N ALA A 109 -12.14 9.55 2.97
CA ALA A 109 -11.83 8.39 3.80
C ALA A 109 -11.19 8.80 5.14
N PHE A 110 -10.30 9.78 5.14
CA PHE A 110 -9.68 10.30 6.35
C PHE A 110 -10.71 10.94 7.28
N ALA A 111 -11.54 11.86 6.79
CA ALA A 111 -12.56 12.53 7.58
C ALA A 111 -13.56 11.54 8.19
N PHE A 112 -14.06 10.59 7.39
CA PHE A 112 -14.98 9.57 7.89
C PHE A 112 -14.31 8.56 8.82
N SER A 113 -13.02 8.27 8.66
CA SER A 113 -12.29 7.40 9.59
C SER A 113 -12.15 8.04 10.97
N LEU A 114 -11.94 9.37 11.02
CA LEU A 114 -11.91 10.12 12.27
C LEU A 114 -13.30 10.14 12.93
N LEU A 115 -14.35 10.39 12.14
CA LEU A 115 -15.73 10.35 12.64
C LEU A 115 -16.09 8.97 13.20
N GLN A 116 -15.78 7.90 12.45
CA GLN A 116 -16.06 6.53 12.88
C GLN A 116 -15.26 6.15 14.13
N SER A 117 -13.99 6.55 14.19
CA SER A 117 -13.12 6.28 15.34
C SER A 117 -13.58 7.04 16.58
N PHE A 118 -13.97 8.32 16.43
CA PHE A 118 -14.51 9.11 17.52
C PHE A 118 -15.80 8.49 18.06
N TRP A 119 -16.73 8.11 17.19
CA TRP A 119 -17.96 7.43 17.59
C TRP A 119 -17.64 6.12 18.32
N PHE A 120 -16.74 5.29 17.79
CA PHE A 120 -16.33 4.05 18.43
C PHE A 120 -15.73 4.27 19.83
N VAL A 121 -14.82 5.23 19.96
CA VAL A 121 -14.17 5.57 21.24
C VAL A 121 -15.18 6.14 22.23
N ALA A 122 -16.10 7.00 21.79
CA ALA A 122 -17.16 7.55 22.64
C ALA A 122 -18.06 6.44 23.19
N SER A 123 -18.52 5.51 22.34
CA SER A 123 -19.33 4.37 22.78
C SER A 123 -18.52 3.37 23.63
N TYR A 124 -17.23 3.19 23.36
CA TYR A 124 -16.34 2.38 24.21
C TYR A 124 -16.19 3.00 25.60
N TYR A 125 -15.91 4.31 25.67
CA TYR A 125 -15.75 5.05 26.92
C TYR A 125 -17.04 5.08 27.74
N ALA A 126 -18.20 5.31 27.09
CA ALA A 126 -19.49 5.27 27.75
C ALA A 126 -19.75 3.92 28.43
N ARG A 127 -19.40 2.82 27.76
CA ARG A 127 -19.48 1.46 28.33
C ARG A 127 -18.49 1.25 29.46
N PHE A 128 -17.26 1.73 29.31
CA PHE A 128 -16.22 1.60 30.33
C PHE A 128 -16.59 2.34 31.63
N MET A 129 -17.24 3.49 31.52
CA MET A 129 -17.72 4.29 32.66
C MET A 129 -19.14 3.87 33.14
N GLU A 130 -19.67 2.77 32.62
CA GLU A 130 -21.00 2.22 32.97
C GLU A 130 -22.15 3.25 32.86
N LEU A 131 -22.01 4.23 31.95
CA LEU A 131 -23.03 5.24 31.72
C LEU A 131 -24.30 4.60 31.15
N PRO A 132 -25.50 5.15 31.46
CA PRO A 132 -26.74 4.64 30.91
C PRO A 132 -26.69 4.69 29.38
N ARG A 133 -26.97 3.55 28.74
CA ARG A 133 -26.90 3.41 27.28
C ARG A 133 -27.78 4.45 26.60
N GLN A 134 -27.19 5.24 25.72
CA GLN A 134 -27.89 6.25 24.95
C GLN A 134 -28.24 5.73 23.55
N ALA A 135 -29.24 6.37 22.92
CA ALA A 135 -29.56 6.09 21.52
C ALA A 135 -28.34 6.45 20.66
N GLY A 136 -27.74 5.44 20.02
CA GLY A 136 -26.50 5.62 19.24
C GLY A 136 -25.30 4.82 19.74
N ASP A 137 -25.41 4.16 20.90
CA ASP A 137 -24.34 3.31 21.40
C ASP A 137 -24.16 2.02 20.59
N LEU A 138 -22.90 1.74 20.27
CA LEU A 138 -22.48 0.54 19.54
C LEU A 138 -22.53 -0.72 20.41
N LEU A 139 -22.70 -1.88 19.77
CA LEU A 139 -22.65 -3.17 20.44
C LEU A 139 -21.22 -3.51 20.91
N ALA A 140 -21.10 -4.31 21.98
CA ALA A 140 -19.81 -4.73 22.56
C ALA A 140 -18.86 -5.36 21.52
N GLU A 141 -19.42 -6.11 20.60
CA GLU A 141 -18.70 -6.87 19.58
C GLU A 141 -18.41 -6.06 18.30
N GLN A 142 -18.95 -4.84 18.21
CA GLN A 142 -18.92 -4.08 16.98
C GLN A 142 -17.59 -3.34 16.81
N LEU A 143 -16.89 -3.64 15.72
CA LEU A 143 -15.59 -3.07 15.40
C LEU A 143 -15.71 -2.03 14.28
N PRO A 144 -14.89 -0.96 14.29
CA PRO A 144 -14.86 0.04 13.22
C PRO A 144 -14.10 -0.50 11.99
N PHE A 145 -14.65 -1.50 11.31
CA PHE A 145 -13.98 -2.19 10.20
C PHE A 145 -13.53 -1.24 9.09
N GLY A 146 -14.33 -0.23 8.74
CA GLY A 146 -13.97 0.78 7.75
C GLY A 146 -12.73 1.59 8.14
N ALA A 147 -12.67 2.09 9.37
CA ALA A 147 -11.53 2.86 9.86
C ALA A 147 -10.25 1.99 9.97
N VAL A 148 -10.37 0.76 10.48
CA VAL A 148 -9.25 -0.19 10.55
C VAL A 148 -8.69 -0.47 9.15
N TYR A 149 -9.58 -0.75 8.20
CA TYR A 149 -9.20 -0.99 6.81
C TYR A 149 -8.50 0.22 6.19
N PHE A 150 -9.02 1.43 6.39
CA PHE A 150 -8.40 2.66 5.92
C PHE A 150 -6.99 2.84 6.48
N VAL A 151 -6.79 2.69 7.78
CA VAL A 151 -5.48 2.86 8.43
C VAL A 151 -4.46 1.87 7.89
N VAL A 152 -4.83 0.58 7.76
CA VAL A 152 -3.95 -0.46 7.22
C VAL A 152 -3.56 -0.15 5.78
N CYS A 153 -4.52 0.26 4.96
CA CYS A 153 -4.28 0.61 3.56
C CYS A 153 -3.42 1.86 3.40
N TRP A 154 -3.69 2.90 4.19
CA TRP A 154 -2.92 4.14 4.17
C TRP A 154 -1.47 3.92 4.61
N ALA A 155 -1.27 3.17 5.70
CA ALA A 155 0.08 2.82 6.15
C ALA A 155 0.81 2.02 5.07
N SER A 156 0.16 1.00 4.49
CA SER A 156 0.73 0.19 3.42
C SER A 156 1.11 1.03 2.20
N ASP A 157 0.22 1.90 1.70
CA ASP A 157 0.49 2.79 0.57
C ASP A 157 1.74 3.67 0.80
N ARG A 158 1.94 4.18 2.03
CA ARG A 158 3.12 4.98 2.37
C ARG A 158 4.42 4.20 2.33
N PHE A 159 4.41 2.97 2.85
CA PHE A 159 5.59 2.10 2.76
C PHE A 159 5.93 1.80 1.30
N MET A 160 4.93 1.57 0.47
CA MET A 160 5.11 1.13 -0.91
C MET A 160 5.55 2.25 -1.84
N MET A 161 4.97 3.45 -1.70
CA MET A 161 5.43 4.66 -2.38
C MET A 161 6.91 4.91 -2.09
N ARG A 162 7.31 4.83 -0.81
CA ARG A 162 8.71 4.98 -0.42
C ARG A 162 9.61 3.92 -1.05
N SER A 163 9.17 2.65 -1.09
CA SER A 163 9.94 1.58 -1.74
C SER A 163 10.10 1.77 -3.25
N GLN A 164 9.07 2.29 -3.93
CA GLN A 164 9.16 2.62 -5.36
C GLN A 164 10.11 3.80 -5.62
N ASP A 165 10.05 4.85 -4.81
CA ASP A 165 10.92 6.02 -4.95
C ASP A 165 12.40 5.64 -4.74
N VAL A 166 12.70 4.83 -3.73
CA VAL A 166 14.06 4.32 -3.48
C VAL A 166 14.55 3.44 -4.64
N ALA A 167 13.68 2.56 -5.16
CA ALA A 167 14.03 1.72 -6.31
C ALA A 167 14.28 2.56 -7.57
N LYS A 168 13.53 3.65 -7.76
CA LYS A 168 13.71 4.59 -8.88
C LYS A 168 15.00 5.39 -8.75
N GLN A 169 15.28 5.96 -7.57
CA GLN A 169 16.54 6.66 -7.29
C GLN A 169 17.74 5.75 -7.53
N THR A 170 17.70 4.52 -7.02
CA THR A 170 18.77 3.54 -7.24
C THR A 170 18.99 3.23 -8.72
N ALA A 171 17.91 3.16 -9.51
CA ALA A 171 18.01 2.93 -10.95
C ALA A 171 18.56 4.15 -11.71
N ASP A 172 18.20 5.36 -11.30
CA ASP A 172 18.69 6.61 -11.89
C ASP A 172 20.16 6.86 -11.52
N ASP A 173 20.56 6.67 -10.26
CA ASP A 173 21.94 6.76 -9.78
C ASP A 173 22.86 5.79 -10.52
N LEU A 174 22.41 4.55 -10.75
CA LEU A 174 23.19 3.55 -11.48
C LEU A 174 23.35 3.94 -12.96
N ARG A 175 22.31 4.51 -13.58
CA ARG A 175 22.37 5.03 -14.95
C ARG A 175 23.34 6.20 -15.06
N GLU A 176 23.38 7.10 -14.08
CA GLU A 176 24.32 8.20 -14.04
C GLU A 176 25.77 7.74 -13.88
N VAL A 177 26.03 6.80 -12.97
CA VAL A 177 27.37 6.20 -12.80
C VAL A 177 27.85 5.51 -14.08
N LEU A 178 26.97 4.81 -14.79
CA LEU A 178 27.31 4.15 -16.06
C LEU A 178 27.58 5.17 -17.18
N LYS A 179 26.77 6.23 -17.29
CA LYS A 179 27.01 7.31 -18.27
C LYS A 179 28.29 8.08 -17.97
N GLY A 180 28.58 8.35 -16.70
CA GLY A 180 29.80 9.03 -16.26
C GLY A 180 31.08 8.21 -16.43
N LYS A 181 30.98 6.88 -16.50
CA LYS A 181 32.10 5.98 -16.85
C LYS A 181 32.31 5.79 -18.35
N ALA A 182 31.30 6.12 -19.17
CA ALA A 182 31.37 6.02 -20.63
C ALA A 182 31.95 7.29 -21.29
N ALA A 183 32.12 8.38 -20.53
CA ALA A 183 32.82 9.61 -20.91
C ALA A 183 34.29 9.55 -20.48
#